data_AF-A0A2M8FY12-F1
#
_entry.id   AF-A0A2M8FY12-F1
#
_cell.length_a   1.000
_cell.length_b   1.000
_cell.length_c   1.000
_cell.angle_alpha   90.00
_cell.angle_beta   90.00
_cell.angle_gamma   90.00
#
_symmetry.space_group_name_H-M   'P 1'
#
loop_
_entity.id
_entity.type
_entity.pdbx_description
1 polymer ?
#
loop_
_entity_poly.entity_id
_entity_poly.type
_entity_poly.pdbx_seq_one_letter_code
_entity_poly.pdbx_strand_id
1 'polypeptide(L)' 'MNDGGFGMGGFMWLVWIVPIILIIFAVKFFSDQSGRSNTTDTPLDILKKRYARGEINKEDFERLKKDLL' A
#
# COMPACT_ATOMS: atom_id res chain seq x y z
N MET A 1 3.57 26.53 35.25
CA MET A 1 3.53 25.17 34.67
C MET A 1 2.22 25.06 33.92
N ASN A 2 2.21 24.63 32.66
CA ASN A 2 0.98 24.68 31.85
C ASN A 2 -0.03 23.64 32.30
N ASP A 3 -1.10 24.15 32.92
CA ASP A 3 -2.32 23.45 33.30
C ASP A 3 -3.10 22.93 32.10
N GLY A 4 -3.73 21.77 32.31
CA GLY A 4 -4.42 20.96 31.31
C GLY A 4 -5.59 21.69 30.65
N GLY A 5 -5.45 21.93 29.34
CA GLY A 5 -6.50 22.45 28.47
C GLY A 5 -6.87 21.51 27.30
N PHE A 6 -6.54 20.22 27.36
CA PHE A 6 -6.76 19.25 26.26
C PHE A 6 -7.86 18.22 26.55
N GLY A 7 -8.92 18.61 27.28
CA GLY A 7 -9.95 17.67 27.74
C GLY A 7 -11.09 17.37 26.76
N MET A 8 -11.40 18.24 25.78
CA MET A 8 -12.65 18.11 25.00
C MET A 8 -12.52 18.35 23.48
N GLY A 9 -11.59 19.20 23.02
CA GLY A 9 -11.32 19.40 21.58
C GLY A 9 -10.22 18.48 21.02
N GLY A 10 -9.32 18.03 21.89
CA GLY A 10 -8.20 17.15 21.57
C GLY A 10 -8.56 15.65 21.51
N PHE A 11 -9.83 15.27 21.63
CA PHE A 11 -10.23 13.87 21.45
C PHE A 11 -10.76 13.61 20.04
N MET A 12 -11.34 14.62 19.39
CA MET A 12 -11.89 14.49 18.03
C MET A 12 -10.80 14.22 16.98
N TRP A 13 -9.64 14.87 17.05
CA TRP A 13 -8.53 14.63 16.11
C TRP A 13 -7.88 13.24 16.28
N LEU A 14 -7.87 12.68 17.50
CA LEU A 14 -7.35 11.34 17.75
C LEU A 14 -8.17 10.26 17.02
N VAL A 15 -9.49 10.44 16.93
CA VAL A 15 -10.39 9.53 16.18
C VAL A 15 -10.04 9.48 14.69
N TRP A 16 -9.45 10.54 14.12
CA TRP A 16 -8.98 10.56 12.73
C TRP A 16 -7.55 10.03 12.58
N ILE A 17 -6.70 10.20 13.59
CA ILE A 17 -5.31 9.72 13.56
C ILE A 17 -5.24 8.19 13.72
N VAL A 18 -6.09 7.61 14.57
CA VAL A 18 -6.13 6.15 14.80
C VAL A 18 -6.34 5.34 13.50
N PRO A 19 -7.33 5.62 12.64
CA PRO A 19 -7.51 4.88 11.39
C PRO A 19 -6.37 5.14 10.40
N ILE A 20 -5.77 6.34 10.40
CA ILE A 20 -4.61 6.63 9.54
C ILE A 20 -3.41 5.75 9.93
N ILE A 21 -3.10 5.67 11.23
CA ILE A 21 -2.03 4.80 11.72
C ILE A 21 -2.35 3.33 11.42
N LEU A 22 -3.60 2.91 11.62
CA LEU A 22 -4.05 1.55 11.29
C LEU A 22 -3.90 1.22 9.80
N ILE A 23 -4.25 2.14 8.90
CA ILE A 23 -4.09 1.96 7.45
C ILE A 23 -2.61 1.86 7.10
N ILE A 24 -1.75 2.73 7.64
CA ILE A 24 -0.31 2.67 7.39
C ILE A 24 0.27 1.34 7.90
N PHE A 25 -0.15 0.88 9.08
CA PHE A 25 0.28 -0.41 9.62
C PHE A 25 -0.26 -1.59 8.81
N ALA A 26 -1.52 -1.55 8.38
CA ALA A 26 -2.12 -2.57 7.53
C ALA A 26 -1.39 -2.65 6.18
N VAL A 27 -1.17 -1.50 5.51
CA VAL A 27 -0.40 -1.47 4.26
C VAL A 27 1.02 -1.95 4.48
N LYS A 28 1.72 -1.52 5.55
CA LYS A 28 3.07 -2.00 5.83
C LYS A 28 3.10 -3.50 6.11
N PHE A 29 2.19 -4.02 6.92
CA PHE A 29 2.12 -5.43 7.28
C PHE A 29 1.75 -6.31 6.08
N PHE A 30 0.77 -5.90 5.28
CA PHE A 30 0.41 -6.60 4.05
C PHE A 30 1.46 -6.42 2.95
N SER A 31 2.20 -5.31 2.93
CA SER A 31 3.31 -5.07 2.00
C SER A 31 4.56 -5.85 2.40
N ASP A 32 4.81 -6.07 3.68
CA ASP A 32 5.90 -6.93 4.19
C ASP A 32 5.56 -8.41 3.98
N GLN A 33 4.28 -8.79 4.15
CA GLN A 33 3.78 -10.13 3.88
C GLN A 33 3.69 -10.45 2.38
N SER A 34 3.51 -9.45 1.51
CA SER A 34 3.65 -9.58 0.05
C SER A 34 5.10 -9.40 -0.44
N GLY A 35 6.02 -8.97 0.42
CA GLY A 35 7.47 -9.01 0.18
C GLY A 35 8.14 -10.33 0.55
N ARG A 36 7.42 -11.26 1.20
CA ARG A 36 7.98 -12.53 1.71
C ARG A 36 7.25 -13.80 1.24
N SER A 37 6.37 -13.72 0.25
CA SER A 37 5.78 -14.91 -0.38
C SER A 37 6.53 -15.30 -1.65
N ASN A 38 7.44 -16.26 -1.49
CA ASN A 38 7.81 -17.30 -2.45
C ASN A 38 8.35 -16.91 -3.84
N THR A 39 9.69 -16.95 -3.95
CA THR A 39 10.49 -17.82 -4.86
C THR A 39 10.21 -17.92 -6.36
N THR A 40 9.24 -17.26 -6.98
CA THR A 40 9.13 -17.14 -8.44
C THR A 40 8.27 -15.93 -8.75
N ASP A 41 8.86 -14.73 -8.84
CA ASP A 41 8.19 -13.60 -9.50
C ASP A 41 7.85 -14.08 -10.92
N THR A 42 6.61 -14.53 -11.12
CA THR A 42 6.15 -14.91 -12.46
C THR A 42 6.31 -13.68 -13.35
N PRO A 43 6.61 -13.85 -14.64
CA PRO A 43 6.75 -12.71 -15.55
C PRO A 43 5.56 -11.75 -15.47
N LEU A 44 4.35 -12.25 -15.19
CA LEU A 44 3.13 -11.47 -14.95
C LEU A 44 3.22 -10.53 -13.74
N ASP A 45 3.87 -10.93 -12.65
CA ASP A 45 3.97 -10.10 -11.44
C ASP A 45 4.96 -8.94 -11.63
N ILE A 46 6.06 -9.20 -12.35
CA ILE A 46 7.01 -8.16 -12.79
C ILE A 46 6.30 -7.12 -13.65
N LEU A 47 5.49 -7.59 -14.60
CA LEU A 47 4.66 -6.76 -15.46
C LEU A 47 3.68 -5.89 -14.68
N LYS A 48 2.99 -6.47 -13.70
CA LYS A 48 2.04 -5.75 -12.84
C LYS A 48 2.74 -4.67 -12.00
N LYS A 49 3.94 -4.96 -11.50
CA LYS A 49 4.79 -4.01 -10.76
C LYS A 49 5.20 -2.81 -11.62
N ARG A 50 5.60 -3.04 -12.88
CA ARG A 50 5.98 -1.97 -13.83
C ARG A 50 4.78 -1.13 -14.26
N TYR A 51 3.62 -1.76 -14.46
CA TYR A 51 2.38 -1.04 -14.72
C TYR A 51 1.97 -0.15 -13.54
N ALA A 52 2.05 -0.67 -12.31
CA ALA A 52 1.76 0.11 -11.10
C ALA A 52 2.76 1.26 -10.87
N ARG A 53 4.00 1.13 -11.35
CA ARG A 53 5.01 2.20 -11.37
C ARG A 53 4.81 3.22 -12.51
N GLY A 54 3.92 2.94 -13.46
CA GLY A 54 3.70 3.79 -14.65
C GLY A 54 4.82 3.70 -15.69
N GLU A 55 5.70 2.69 -15.60
CA GLU A 55 6.80 2.48 -16.56
C GLU A 55 6.32 1.87 -17.89
N ILE A 56 5.13 1.27 -17.88
CA ILE A 56 4.49 0.67 -19.07
C ILE A 56 3.03 1.09 -19.13
N ASN A 57 2.49 1.25 -20.33
CA ASN A 57 1.09 1.58 -20.53
C ASN A 57 0.21 0.30 -20.47
N LYS A 58 -1.09 0.49 -20.32
CA LYS A 58 -2.08 -0.60 -20.29
C LYS A 58 -2.02 -1.48 -21.54
N GLU A 59 -1.71 -0.89 -22.69
CA GLU A 59 -1.57 -1.58 -23.98
C GLU A 59 -0.39 -2.55 -23.98
N ASP A 60 0.77 -2.13 -23.46
CA ASP A 60 1.96 -2.98 -23.33
C ASP A 60 1.74 -4.10 -22.32
N PHE A 61 1.07 -3.79 -21.20
CA PHE A 61 0.70 -4.78 -20.19
C PHE A 61 -0.20 -5.87 -20.75
N GLU A 62 -1.24 -5.51 -21.51
CA GLU A 62 -2.17 -6.47 -22.12
C GLU A 62 -1.51 -7.34 -23.20
N ARG A 63 -0.59 -6.79 -23.99
CA ARG A 63 0.19 -7.55 -24.97
C ARG A 63 1.05 -8.62 -24.31
N LEU A 64 1.84 -8.22 -23.33
CA LEU A 64 2.78 -9.11 -22.65
C LEU A 64 2.07 -10.13 -21.76
N LYS A 65 0.93 -9.77 -21.17
CA LYS A 65 0.07 -10.71 -20.43
C LYS A 65 -0.47 -11.83 -21.32
N LYS A 66 -0.87 -11.51 -22.55
CA LYS A 66 -1.36 -12.51 -23.52
C LYS A 66 -0.27 -13.44 -24.04
N ASP A 67 0.97 -12.98 -24.08
CA ASP A 67 2.13 -13.75 -24.53
C ASP A 67 2.61 -14.77 -23.47
N LEU A 68 2.25 -14.53 -22.20
CA LEU A 68 2.61 -15.36 -21.05
C LEU A 68 1.52 -16.36 -20.60
N LEU A 69 0.34 -16.30 -21.23
CA LEU A 69 -0.83 -17.15 -20.98
C LEU A 69 -0.90 -18.27 -22.02
#